data_AF-A0A973GW93-F1
#
_entry.id   AF-A0A973GW93-F1
#
_cell.length_a   1.000
_cell.length_b   1.000
_cell.length_c   1.000
_cell.angle_alpha   90.00
_cell.angle_beta   90.00
_cell.angle_gamma   90.00
#
_symmetry.space_group_name_H-M   'P 1'
#
loop_
_entity.id
_entity.type
_entity.pdbx_description
1 polymer ?
#
loop_
_entity_poly.entity_id
_entity_poly.type
_entity_poly.pdbx_seq_one_letter_code
_entity_poly.pdbx_strand_id
1 'polypeptide(L)' 'MELELHTIQTIISQQFPQYAHLEIRKVDKSGHDNRTFHLGYDFSLRFPSAIEYS' A
#
# COMPACT_ATOMS: atom_id res chain seq x y z
N MET A 1 -11.44 -8.87 -3.14
CA MET A 1 -10.41 -8.56 -4.15
C MET A 1 -9.14 -8.18 -3.37
N GLU A 2 -8.08 -8.97 -3.47
CA GLU A 2 -6.82 -8.70 -2.78
C GLU A 2 -6.14 -7.46 -3.40
N LEU A 3 -5.76 -6.47 -2.60
CA LEU A 3 -4.95 -5.33 -3.06
C LEU A 3 -3.59 -5.85 -3.53
N GLU A 4 -3.35 -5.84 -4.84
CA GLU A 4 -2.10 -6.27 -5.44
C GLU A 4 -1.04 -5.16 -5.36
N LEU A 5 0.23 -5.56 -5.20
CA LEU A 5 1.38 -4.65 -5.07
C LEU A 5 1.48 -3.66 -6.25
N HIS A 6 1.14 -4.13 -7.46
CA HIS A 6 1.12 -3.32 -8.67
C HIS A 6 0.12 -2.15 -8.60
N THR A 7 -1.06 -2.39 -8.02
CA THR A 7 -2.08 -1.33 -7.83
C THR A 7 -1.55 -0.26 -6.90
N ILE A 8 -0.93 -0.67 -5.78
CA ILE A 8 -0.33 0.25 -4.82
C ILE A 8 0.79 1.06 -5.49
N GLN A 9 1.67 0.41 -6.24
CA GLN A 9 2.76 1.08 -6.94
C GLN A 9 2.25 2.12 -7.96
N THR A 10 1.16 1.81 -8.67
CA THR A 10 0.52 2.74 -9.60
C THR A 10 -0.05 3.95 -8.87
N ILE A 11 -0.77 3.73 -7.76
CA ILE A 11 -1.34 4.81 -6.94
C ILE A 11 -0.24 5.72 -6.41
N ILE A 12 0.84 5.15 -5.85
CA ILE A 12 1.98 5.93 -5.36
C ILE A 12 2.64 6.68 -6.52
N SER A 13 2.83 6.08 -7.68
CA SER A 13 3.43 6.77 -8.83
C SER A 13 2.57 7.92 -9.36
N GLN A 14 1.25 7.87 -9.23
CA GLN A 14 0.34 8.93 -9.69
C GLN A 14 0.14 10.03 -8.65
N GLN A 15 -0.07 9.65 -7.38
CA GLN A 15 -0.41 10.58 -6.30
C GLN A 15 0.84 11.13 -5.60
N PHE A 16 1.93 10.35 -5.58
CA PHE A 16 3.17 10.65 -4.86
C PHE A 16 4.41 10.29 -5.70
N PRO A 17 4.61 10.94 -6.86
CA PRO A 17 5.69 10.61 -7.78
C PRO A 17 7.08 10.70 -7.13
N GLN A 18 7.28 11.55 -6.12
CA GLN A 18 8.56 11.64 -5.39
C GLN A 18 8.91 10.38 -4.58
N TYR A 19 7.92 9.55 -4.26
CA TYR A 19 8.11 8.32 -3.48
C TYR A 19 7.95 7.05 -4.32
N ALA A 20 7.67 7.19 -5.63
CA ALA A 20 7.47 6.07 -6.55
C ALA A 20 8.71 5.17 -6.70
N HIS A 21 9.89 5.73 -6.43
CA HIS A 21 11.16 5.01 -6.46
C HIS A 21 11.43 4.19 -5.19
N LEU A 22 10.61 4.32 -4.14
CA LEU A 22 10.82 3.63 -2.87
C LEU A 22 10.25 2.20 -2.94
N GLU A 23 10.95 1.26 -2.30
CA GLU A 23 10.54 -0.14 -2.27
C GLU A 23 9.29 -0.32 -1.41
N ILE A 24 8.31 -1.09 -1.90
CA ILE A 24 7.07 -1.38 -1.18
C ILE A 24 7.15 -2.80 -0.60
N ARG A 25 7.04 -2.94 0.72
CA ARG A 25 7.07 -4.23 1.42
C ARG A 25 5.78 -4.47 2.18
N LYS A 26 5.17 -5.65 2.05
CA LYS A 26 4.00 -6.01 2.85
C LYS A 26 4.39 -6.22 4.31
N VAL A 27 3.60 -5.69 5.24
CA VAL A 27 3.77 -5.98 6.67
C VAL A 27 3.16 -7.35 6.97
N ASP A 28 3.95 -8.23 7.59
CA ASP A 28 3.54 -9.62 7.90
C ASP A 28 2.32 -9.67 8.86
N LYS A 29 2.25 -8.70 9.79
CA LYS A 29 1.12 -8.52 10.71
C LYS A 29 0.16 -7.46 10.21
N SER A 30 -0.75 -7.84 9.34
CA SER A 30 -1.90 -7.00 9.00
C SER A 30 -3.13 -7.43 9.79
N GLY A 31 -3.76 -6.50 10.51
CA GLY A 31 -5.06 -6.75 11.15
C GLY A 31 -6.14 -7.06 10.11
N HIS A 32 -7.21 -7.72 10.53
CA HIS A 32 -8.27 -8.20 9.62
C HIS A 32 -8.85 -7.10 8.71
N ASP A 33 -8.86 -5.85 9.19
CA ASP A 33 -9.49 -4.69 8.56
C ASP A 33 -8.57 -3.88 7.62
N ASN A 34 -7.25 -3.96 7.79
CA ASN A 34 -6.31 -3.12 7.03
C ASN A 34 -5.09 -3.88 6.54
N ARG A 35 -4.70 -3.59 5.30
CA ARG A 35 -3.45 -4.02 4.68
C ARG A 35 -2.41 -2.92 4.84
N THR A 36 -1.36 -3.20 5.59
CA THR A 36 -0.25 -2.27 5.81
C THR A 36 0.95 -2.67 4.97
N PHE A 37 1.58 -1.69 4.36
CA PHE A 37 2.81 -1.83 3.59
C PHE A 37 3.82 -0.79 4.05
N HIS A 38 5.10 -1.15 4.09
CA HIS A 38 6.19 -0.19 4.21
C HIS A 38 6.52 0.39 2.85
N LEU A 39 6.79 1.69 2.81
CA LEU A 39 7.30 2.40 1.64
C LEU A 39 8.67 2.97 2.01
N GLY A 40 9.73 2.31 1.53
CA GLY A 40 11.08 2.53 2.06
C GLY A 40 11.17 2.18 3.55
N TYR A 41 12.03 2.89 4.27
CA TYR A 41 12.26 2.67 5.70
C TYR A 41 11.47 3.61 6.61
N ASP A 42 11.06 4.77 6.09
CA ASP A 42 10.43 5.84 6.88
C ASP A 42 8.91 5.88 6.80
N PHE A 43 8.31 5.31 5.75
CA PHE A 43 6.87 5.47 5.50
C PHE A 43 6.10 4.15 5.64
N SER A 44 4.85 4.27 6.07
CA SER A 44 3.88 3.18 6.13
C SER A 44 2.60 3.57 5.40
N LEU A 45 2.20 2.74 4.45
CA LEU A 45 0.96 2.83 3.69
C LEU A 45 -0.09 1.92 4.34
N ARG A 46 -1.29 2.45 4.57
CA ARG A 46 -2.41 1.70 5.13
C ARG A 46 -3.58 1.75 4.17
N PHE A 47 -3.99 0.59 3.69
CA PHE A 47 -5.14 0.43 2.82
C PHE A 47 -6.23 -0.39 3.52
N PRO A 48 -7.51 -0.11 3.27
CA PRO A 48 -8.59 -0.96 3.74
C PRO A 48 -8.46 -2.37 3.13
N SER A 49 -8.66 -3.42 3.93
CA SER A 49 -8.53 -4.81 3.47
C SER A 49 -9.69 -5.23 2.56
N ALA A 50 -10.86 -4.63 2.76
CA ALA A 50 -12.02 -4.70 1.91
C ALA A 50 -12.22 -3.34 1.23
N ILE A 51 -11.95 -3.29 -0.06
CA ILE A 51 -12.49 -2.23 -0.90
C ILE A 51 -13.93 -2.64 -1.26
N GLU A 52 -14.84 -2.61 -0.29
CA GLU A 52 -16.25 -2.43 -0.63
C GLU A 52 -16.42 -0.93 -0.83
N TYR A 53 -16.27 -0.51 -2.09
CA TYR A 53 -16.76 0.78 -2.54
C TYR A 53 -18.26 0.85 -2.23
N SER A 54 -18.67 1.81 -1.42
CA SER A 54 -20.03 2.39 -1.47
C SER A 54 -19.89 3.86 -1.86
#